data_AF-A0A3E4QIK0-F1
#
_entry.id   AF-A0A3E4QIK0-F1
#
_cell.length_a   1.000
_cell.length_b   1.000
_cell.length_c   1.000
_cell.angle_alpha   90.00
_cell.angle_beta   90.00
_cell.angle_gamma   90.00
#
_symmetry.space_group_name_H-M   'P 1'
#
loop_
_entity.id
_entity.type
_entity.pdbx_description
1 polymer ?
#
loop_
_entity_poly.entity_id
_entity_poly.type
_entity_poly.pdbx_seq_one_letter_code
_entity_poly.pdbx_strand_id
1 'polypeptide(L)'
;MKSVIDSLKTLDTTANNYRQNFNKKIKELSKLIPQKNRADITNYISSRKAALSILKFILKKQLEVQTNNKISKRQQNEKLIHNLLFTRHSTDPIESNLWILNEDFIHYNGISEGELRNVKIQGESFLREDLTGSELAKLKRYNRDQLGKRTDILLFPQEHKCIIIELKSTEADVTKYLDQVIDYAGLIRQYSKDKFEITNFYAYLIGEDFDFDAVINRNPSFIESDYLDYLYIPDQKINGGKHREKGTMYFEVLKYSSLLERAELRNSAFISPLFK
;
A
#
# COMPACT_ATOMS: atom_id res chain seq x y z
N MET A 1 -7.61 31.67 -7.79
CA MET A 1 -8.20 30.43 -7.24
C MET A 1 -8.80 30.66 -5.86
N LYS A 2 -8.03 31.19 -4.89
CA LYS A 2 -8.50 31.51 -3.53
C LYS A 2 -9.81 32.30 -3.48
N SER A 3 -9.94 33.37 -4.28
CA SER A 3 -11.17 34.18 -4.34
C SER A 3 -12.44 33.40 -4.75
N VAL A 4 -12.32 32.47 -5.70
CA VAL A 4 -13.47 31.65 -6.12
C VAL A 4 -13.79 30.60 -5.05
N ILE A 5 -12.78 30.01 -4.40
CA ILE A 5 -12.98 29.11 -3.25
C ILE A 5 -13.67 29.84 -2.09
N ASP A 6 -13.24 31.05 -1.75
CA ASP A 6 -13.88 31.86 -0.71
C ASP A 6 -15.34 32.17 -1.06
N SER A 7 -15.65 32.38 -2.35
CA SER A 7 -17.02 32.59 -2.82
C SER A 7 -17.93 31.36 -2.73
N LEU A 8 -17.38 30.15 -2.50
CA LEU A 8 -18.21 28.95 -2.27
C LEU A 8 -18.99 29.04 -0.96
N LYS A 9 -18.53 29.84 0.01
CA LYS A 9 -19.21 30.05 1.30
C LYS A 9 -20.63 30.62 1.15
N THR A 10 -20.96 31.21 0.01
CA THR A 10 -22.28 31.79 -0.26
C THR A 10 -23.25 30.79 -0.90
N LEU A 11 -22.81 29.55 -1.17
CA LEU A 11 -23.68 28.51 -1.70
C LEU A 11 -24.53 27.92 -0.57
N ASP A 12 -25.84 27.85 -0.80
CA ASP A 12 -26.76 27.13 0.06
C ASP A 12 -27.05 25.76 -0.56
N THR A 13 -26.66 24.69 0.14
CA THR A 13 -26.87 23.30 -0.31
C THR A 13 -28.33 22.85 -0.24
N THR A 14 -29.20 23.60 0.44
CA THR A 14 -30.64 23.31 0.56
C THR A 14 -31.48 24.00 -0.52
N ALA A 15 -30.92 24.99 -1.21
CA ALA A 15 -31.63 25.74 -2.24
C ALA A 15 -31.90 24.87 -3.49
N ASN A 16 -33.10 25.00 -4.07
CA ASN A 16 -33.49 24.29 -5.30
C ASN A 16 -32.54 24.52 -6.49
N ASN A 17 -31.85 25.67 -6.52
CA ASN A 17 -30.88 26.03 -7.56
C ASN A 17 -29.42 25.72 -7.20
N TYR A 18 -29.15 25.05 -6.07
CA TYR A 18 -27.80 24.74 -5.59
C TYR A 18 -26.91 24.15 -6.68
N ARG A 19 -27.39 23.09 -7.36
CA ARG A 19 -26.59 22.36 -8.36
C ARG A 19 -26.18 23.25 -9.53
N GLN A 20 -27.07 24.15 -9.97
CA GLN A 20 -26.77 25.10 -11.03
C GLN A 20 -25.72 26.12 -10.59
N ASN A 21 -25.85 26.66 -9.38
CA ASN A 21 -24.92 27.64 -8.82
C ASN A 21 -23.54 27.03 -8.53
N PHE A 22 -23.51 25.81 -8.00
CA PHE A 22 -22.29 25.02 -7.82
C PHE A 22 -21.59 24.79 -9.15
N ASN A 23 -22.29 24.34 -10.19
CA ASN A 23 -21.70 24.12 -11.52
C ASN A 23 -21.16 25.41 -12.15
N LYS A 24 -21.80 26.56 -11.92
CA LYS A 24 -21.24 27.87 -12.34
C LYS A 24 -19.91 28.15 -11.65
N LYS A 25 -19.83 27.96 -10.33
CA LYS A 25 -18.60 28.11 -9.55
C LYS A 25 -17.49 27.15 -9.96
N ILE A 26 -17.83 25.90 -10.28
CA ILE A 26 -16.88 24.94 -10.86
C ILE A 26 -16.35 25.44 -12.21
N LYS A 27 -17.21 25.95 -13.11
CA LYS A 27 -16.75 26.53 -14.39
C LYS A 27 -15.83 27.74 -14.19
N GLU A 28 -16.10 28.59 -13.20
CA GLU A 28 -15.21 29.70 -12.82
C GLU A 28 -13.85 29.17 -12.35
N LEU A 29 -13.82 28.15 -11.47
CA LEU A 29 -12.58 27.52 -11.00
C LEU A 29 -11.78 26.91 -12.15
N SER A 30 -12.41 26.13 -13.04
CA SER A 30 -11.72 25.46 -14.14
C SER A 30 -11.10 26.42 -15.16
N LYS A 31 -11.68 27.62 -15.33
CA LYS A 31 -11.10 28.69 -16.16
C LYS A 31 -9.82 29.27 -15.55
N LEU A 32 -9.65 29.19 -14.23
CA LEU A 32 -8.46 29.68 -13.53
C LEU A 32 -7.30 28.67 -13.52
N ILE A 33 -7.54 27.42 -13.92
CA ILE A 33 -6.50 26.39 -14.02
C ILE A 33 -5.67 26.67 -15.29
N PRO A 34 -4.36 26.93 -15.18
CA PRO A 34 -3.49 27.15 -16.33
C PRO A 34 -3.52 25.96 -17.31
N GLN A 35 -3.31 26.22 -18.61
CA GLN A 35 -3.29 25.14 -19.62
C GLN A 35 -2.24 24.07 -19.31
N LYS A 36 -1.07 24.45 -18.77
CA LYS A 36 -0.01 23.52 -18.35
C LYS A 36 -0.55 22.45 -17.37
N ASN A 37 -1.30 22.87 -16.37
CA ASN A 37 -1.88 21.97 -15.37
C ASN A 37 -2.93 21.01 -15.98
N ARG A 38 -3.56 21.37 -17.10
CA ARG A 38 -4.49 20.45 -17.80
C ARG A 38 -3.73 19.32 -18.48
N ALA A 39 -2.59 19.62 -19.11
CA ALA A 39 -1.71 18.60 -19.67
C ALA A 39 -1.17 17.67 -18.59
N ASP A 40 -0.78 18.21 -17.43
CA ASP A 40 -0.31 17.41 -16.29
C ASP A 40 -1.40 16.44 -15.78
N ILE A 41 -2.66 16.88 -15.71
CA ILE A 41 -3.79 16.01 -15.35
C ILE A 41 -4.02 14.91 -16.41
N THR A 42 -3.96 15.26 -17.69
CA THR A 42 -4.09 14.26 -18.78
C THR A 42 -2.96 13.24 -18.71
N ASN A 43 -1.72 13.68 -18.48
CA ASN A 43 -0.57 12.81 -18.29
C ASN A 43 -0.78 11.88 -17.09
N TYR A 44 -1.20 12.40 -15.95
CA TYR A 44 -1.49 11.61 -14.75
C TYR A 44 -2.53 10.51 -15.02
N ILE A 45 -3.65 10.85 -15.64
CA ILE A 45 -4.70 9.88 -15.99
C ILE A 45 -4.19 8.82 -16.98
N SER A 46 -3.36 9.24 -17.94
CA SER A 46 -2.76 8.36 -18.94
C SER A 46 -1.75 7.40 -18.29
N SER A 47 -0.92 7.89 -17.37
CA SER A 47 0.01 7.10 -16.56
C SER A 47 -0.73 6.04 -15.75
N ARG A 48 -1.87 6.39 -15.13
CA ARG A 48 -2.69 5.42 -14.39
C ARG A 48 -3.20 4.30 -15.28
N LYS A 49 -3.69 4.63 -16.49
CA LYS A 49 -4.12 3.64 -17.48
C LYS A 49 -2.97 2.73 -17.93
N ALA A 50 -1.79 3.31 -18.14
CA ALA A 50 -0.59 2.58 -18.51
C ALA A 50 -0.17 1.60 -17.39
N ALA A 51 -0.15 2.04 -16.14
CA ALA A 51 0.20 1.20 -14.99
C ALA A 51 -0.74 -0.02 -14.85
N LEU A 52 -2.06 0.17 -14.97
CA LEU A 52 -3.02 -0.94 -14.97
C LEU A 52 -2.80 -1.90 -16.15
N SER A 53 -2.51 -1.36 -17.33
CA SER A 53 -2.21 -2.17 -18.51
C SER A 53 -0.95 -3.02 -18.32
N ILE A 54 0.11 -2.44 -17.73
CA ILE A 54 1.33 -3.17 -17.40
C ILE A 54 1.05 -4.26 -16.36
N LEU A 55 0.29 -3.98 -15.30
CA LEU A 55 -0.08 -4.99 -14.30
C LEU A 55 -0.81 -6.17 -14.97
N LYS A 56 -1.78 -5.86 -15.83
CA LYS A 56 -2.51 -6.86 -16.62
C LYS A 56 -1.58 -7.70 -17.51
N PHE A 57 -0.61 -7.08 -18.17
CA PHE A 57 0.37 -7.80 -18.98
C PHE A 57 1.28 -8.69 -18.13
N ILE A 58 1.71 -8.23 -16.94
CA ILE A 58 2.50 -9.05 -16.01
C ILE A 58 1.73 -10.31 -15.61
N LEU A 59 0.46 -10.15 -15.19
CA LEU A 59 -0.38 -11.27 -14.75
C LEU A 59 -0.65 -12.28 -15.88
N LYS A 60 -0.83 -11.78 -17.11
CA LYS A 60 -1.01 -12.62 -18.31
C LYS A 60 0.29 -13.15 -18.90
N LYS A 61 1.45 -12.84 -18.30
CA LYS A 61 2.79 -13.20 -18.81
C LYS A 61 3.04 -12.71 -20.24
N GLN A 62 2.57 -11.50 -20.56
CA GLN A 62 2.59 -10.90 -21.90
C GLN A 62 3.73 -9.88 -22.10
N LEU A 63 4.53 -9.57 -21.06
CA LEU A 63 5.70 -8.72 -21.27
C LEU A 63 6.82 -9.51 -21.95
N GLU A 64 7.48 -8.90 -22.94
CA GLU A 64 8.63 -9.51 -23.64
C GLU A 64 9.74 -9.95 -22.67
N VAL A 65 9.92 -9.21 -21.58
CA VAL A 65 10.90 -9.57 -20.55
C VAL A 65 10.57 -10.88 -19.84
N GLN A 66 9.28 -11.26 -19.76
CA GLN A 66 8.82 -12.54 -19.21
C GLN A 66 8.94 -13.69 -20.23
N THR A 67 8.97 -13.39 -21.53
CA THR A 67 9.11 -14.40 -22.60
C THR A 67 10.57 -14.70 -22.97
N ASN A 68 11.48 -13.73 -22.79
CA ASN A 68 12.80 -13.77 -23.44
C ASN A 68 14.01 -14.23 -22.58
N ASN A 69 13.88 -14.60 -21.29
CA ASN A 69 15.08 -14.81 -20.44
C ASN A 69 15.15 -16.06 -19.54
N LYS A 70 16.40 -16.50 -19.33
CA LYS A 70 16.95 -17.68 -18.60
C LYS A 70 17.02 -17.55 -17.07
N ILE A 71 16.43 -16.51 -16.46
CA ILE A 71 16.40 -16.30 -15.00
C ILE A 71 15.24 -17.11 -14.40
N SER A 72 15.31 -17.50 -13.12
CA SER A 72 14.19 -18.19 -12.47
C SER A 72 12.89 -17.36 -12.61
N LYS A 73 11.89 -17.94 -13.27
CA LYS A 73 10.62 -17.28 -13.65
C LYS A 73 9.92 -16.60 -12.46
N ARG A 74 10.08 -17.18 -11.26
CA ARG A 74 9.43 -16.75 -10.02
C ARG A 74 9.92 -15.40 -9.51
N GLN A 75 11.24 -15.24 -9.34
CA GLN A 75 11.83 -14.01 -8.79
C GLN A 75 11.64 -12.81 -9.73
N GLN A 76 11.56 -13.08 -11.03
CA GLN A 76 11.35 -12.04 -12.02
C GLN A 76 9.93 -11.44 -11.94
N ASN A 77 8.90 -12.27 -11.76
CA ASN A 77 7.51 -11.78 -11.69
C ASN A 77 7.25 -10.91 -10.46
N GLU A 78 7.74 -11.32 -9.27
CA GLU A 78 7.60 -10.51 -8.05
C GLU A 78 8.29 -9.16 -8.20
N LYS A 79 9.53 -9.14 -8.73
CA LYS A 79 10.28 -7.91 -9.00
C LYS A 79 9.56 -6.99 -9.99
N LEU A 80 8.89 -7.53 -11.01
CA LEU A 80 8.12 -6.74 -11.97
C LEU A 80 6.94 -6.05 -11.30
N ILE A 81 6.15 -6.79 -10.51
CA ILE A 81 4.99 -6.22 -9.81
C ILE A 81 5.44 -5.22 -8.75
N HIS A 82 6.44 -5.57 -7.95
CA HIS A 82 6.99 -4.69 -6.92
C HIS A 82 7.46 -3.37 -7.54
N ASN A 83 8.28 -3.43 -8.60
CA ASN A 83 8.76 -2.21 -9.24
C ASN A 83 7.65 -1.37 -9.87
N LEU A 84 6.61 -2.01 -10.41
CA LEU A 84 5.43 -1.33 -10.92
C LEU A 84 4.68 -0.60 -9.80
N LEU A 85 4.39 -1.28 -8.69
CA LEU A 85 3.63 -0.70 -7.58
C LEU A 85 4.43 0.36 -6.83
N PHE A 86 5.66 0.03 -6.42
CA PHE A 86 6.58 0.94 -5.78
C PHE A 86 8.02 0.50 -6.00
N THR A 87 8.73 1.23 -6.89
CA THR A 87 10.11 0.90 -7.29
C THR A 87 11.00 0.58 -6.09
N ARG A 88 11.69 -0.55 -6.15
CA ARG A 88 12.51 -1.07 -5.05
C ARG A 88 13.59 -0.08 -4.66
N HIS A 89 13.79 0.07 -3.34
CA HIS A 89 14.66 1.07 -2.71
C HIS A 89 14.22 2.53 -2.89
N SER A 90 13.05 2.79 -3.46
CA SER A 90 12.46 4.13 -3.45
C SER A 90 11.92 4.49 -2.06
N THR A 91 11.95 5.78 -1.76
CA THR A 91 11.35 6.39 -0.57
C THR A 91 10.33 7.46 -0.95
N ASP A 92 9.89 7.49 -2.21
CA ASP A 92 8.98 8.50 -2.74
C ASP A 92 7.66 7.86 -3.23
N PRO A 93 6.65 7.75 -2.36
CA PRO A 93 5.34 7.20 -2.73
C PRO A 93 4.57 8.04 -3.74
N ILE A 94 4.85 9.34 -3.91
CA ILE A 94 4.05 10.20 -4.80
C ILE A 94 4.22 9.83 -6.28
N GLU A 95 5.43 9.39 -6.65
CA GLU A 95 5.79 8.92 -7.98
C GLU A 95 5.49 7.41 -8.18
N SER A 96 4.90 6.76 -7.18
CA SER A 96 4.57 5.33 -7.21
C SER A 96 3.18 5.05 -7.79
N ASN A 97 2.85 3.76 -7.96
CA ASN A 97 1.52 3.30 -8.32
C ASN A 97 0.76 2.69 -7.14
N LEU A 98 1.09 3.07 -5.90
CA LEU A 98 0.42 2.55 -4.69
C LEU A 98 -1.08 2.89 -4.62
N TRP A 99 -1.53 3.88 -5.40
CA TRP A 99 -2.96 4.19 -5.60
C TRP A 99 -3.76 2.97 -6.13
N ILE A 100 -3.09 2.00 -6.76
CA ILE A 100 -3.67 0.72 -7.17
C ILE A 100 -4.22 -0.05 -5.96
N LEU A 101 -3.62 0.10 -4.78
CA LEU A 101 -4.17 -0.44 -3.52
C LEU A 101 -5.19 0.53 -2.93
N ASN A 102 -4.77 1.78 -2.72
CA ASN A 102 -5.61 2.82 -2.12
C ASN A 102 -5.09 4.21 -2.51
N GLU A 103 -5.97 5.12 -2.90
CA GLU A 103 -5.61 6.47 -3.37
C GLU A 103 -4.77 7.25 -2.37
N ASP A 104 -4.95 7.04 -1.06
CA ASP A 104 -4.23 7.79 -0.04
C ASP A 104 -2.76 7.34 0.10
N PHE A 105 -2.41 6.14 -0.36
CA PHE A 105 -1.10 5.54 -0.08
C PHE A 105 0.07 6.31 -0.69
N ILE A 106 -0.17 7.00 -1.82
CA ILE A 106 0.85 7.85 -2.46
C ILE A 106 1.18 9.11 -1.65
N HIS A 107 0.37 9.43 -0.64
CA HIS A 107 0.53 10.62 0.20
C HIS A 107 1.18 10.32 1.56
N TYR A 108 1.46 9.05 1.86
CA TYR A 108 2.13 8.67 3.10
C TYR A 108 3.66 8.67 2.93
N ASN A 109 4.38 8.79 4.04
CA ASN A 109 5.82 8.48 4.03
C ASN A 109 5.98 6.98 3.82
N GLY A 110 6.92 6.55 2.97
CA GLY A 110 7.06 5.14 2.65
C GLY A 110 8.45 4.74 2.23
N ILE A 111 8.74 3.44 2.35
CA ILE A 111 10.01 2.83 1.96
C ILE A 111 9.73 1.51 1.25
N SER A 112 10.42 1.27 0.13
CA SER A 112 10.36 0.04 -0.65
C SER A 112 11.64 -0.80 -0.49
N GLU A 113 11.52 -2.09 -0.20
CA GLU A 113 12.62 -3.07 -0.06
C GLU A 113 13.75 -2.59 0.88
N GLY A 114 13.38 -2.16 2.09
CA GLY A 114 14.30 -1.69 3.14
C GLY A 114 14.48 -2.70 4.27
N GLU A 115 15.69 -2.78 4.84
CA GLU A 115 15.88 -3.49 6.11
C GLU A 115 15.25 -2.68 7.24
N LEU A 116 14.57 -3.35 8.18
CA LEU A 116 13.89 -2.70 9.31
C LEU A 116 14.83 -1.78 10.11
N ARG A 117 16.09 -2.19 10.32
CA ARG A 117 17.11 -1.38 11.02
C ARG A 117 17.47 -0.06 10.32
N ASN A 118 17.28 0.03 9.01
CA ASN A 118 17.68 1.18 8.19
C ASN A 118 16.51 2.11 7.88
N VAL A 119 15.30 1.78 8.36
CA VAL A 119 14.10 2.59 8.17
C VAL A 119 14.32 3.96 8.81
N LYS A 120 14.09 5.01 8.02
CA LYS A 120 14.10 6.40 8.48
C LYS A 120 12.78 7.07 8.14
N ILE A 121 12.24 7.83 9.08
CA ILE A 121 11.07 8.68 8.87
C ILE A 121 11.53 10.12 9.02
N GLN A 122 11.31 10.93 7.97
CA GLN A 122 11.74 12.33 7.93
C GLN A 122 13.24 12.52 8.27
N GLY A 123 14.08 11.59 7.80
CA GLY A 123 15.53 11.62 8.01
C GLY A 123 16.02 11.03 9.34
N GLU A 124 15.14 10.75 10.30
CA GLU A 124 15.52 10.16 11.59
C GLU A 124 15.31 8.64 11.60
N SER A 125 16.25 7.91 12.24
CA SER A 125 16.13 6.47 12.51
C SER A 125 14.81 6.14 13.21
N PHE A 126 14.06 5.20 12.64
CA PHE A 126 12.75 4.78 13.12
C PHE A 126 12.81 3.90 14.37
N LEU A 127 13.80 3.01 14.44
CA LEU A 127 13.97 2.09 15.56
C LEU A 127 14.78 2.71 16.68
N ARG A 128 14.54 2.22 17.89
CA ARG A 128 15.32 2.55 19.08
C ARG A 128 16.76 2.08 18.94
N GLU A 129 17.67 2.90 19.45
CA GLU A 129 19.12 2.66 19.44
C GLU A 129 19.62 2.21 20.82
N ASP A 130 18.81 2.40 21.87
CA ASP A 130 19.09 2.09 23.27
C ASP A 130 18.67 0.66 23.66
N LEU A 131 18.91 -0.32 22.76
CA LEU A 131 18.55 -1.71 23.01
C LEU A 131 19.41 -2.33 24.11
N THR A 132 18.77 -2.98 25.08
CA THR A 132 19.48 -3.70 26.14
C THR A 132 20.23 -4.93 25.61
N GLY A 133 21.24 -5.40 26.35
CA GLY A 133 21.97 -6.63 25.98
C GLY A 133 21.06 -7.86 25.82
N SER A 134 19.99 -7.97 26.63
CA SER A 134 18.99 -9.04 26.51
C SER A 134 18.17 -8.94 25.22
N GLU A 135 17.76 -7.73 24.83
CA GLU A 135 17.03 -7.49 23.58
C GLU A 135 17.89 -7.77 22.35
N LEU A 136 19.15 -7.32 22.35
CA LEU A 136 20.11 -7.62 21.29
C LEU A 136 20.34 -9.14 21.17
N ALA A 137 20.47 -9.85 22.28
CA ALA A 137 20.59 -11.31 22.27
C ALA A 137 19.33 -11.99 21.73
N LYS A 138 18.12 -11.50 22.08
CA LYS A 138 16.85 -12.02 21.55
C LYS A 138 16.75 -11.81 20.04
N LEU A 139 17.12 -10.63 19.55
CA LEU A 139 17.12 -10.29 18.12
C LEU A 139 18.10 -11.12 17.29
N LYS A 140 19.15 -11.65 17.92
CA LYS A 140 20.19 -12.50 17.30
C LYS A 140 20.01 -14.00 17.56
N ARG A 141 19.02 -14.38 18.39
CA ARG A 141 18.84 -15.77 18.83
C ARG A 141 18.60 -16.70 17.64
N TYR A 142 19.15 -17.91 17.74
CA TYR A 142 19.10 -18.92 16.67
C TYR A 142 19.79 -18.49 15.37
N ASN A 143 20.85 -17.67 15.48
CA ASN A 143 21.59 -17.09 14.35
C ASN A 143 20.70 -16.34 13.35
N ARG A 144 19.60 -15.76 13.83
CA ARG A 144 18.70 -14.96 13.01
C ARG A 144 19.08 -13.50 13.11
N ASP A 145 18.92 -12.76 12.03
CA ASP A 145 18.96 -11.30 12.05
C ASP A 145 17.54 -10.75 11.92
N GLN A 146 16.88 -10.51 13.05
CA GLN A 146 15.49 -10.06 13.05
C GLN A 146 15.32 -8.63 12.50
N LEU A 147 16.22 -7.70 12.83
CA LEU A 147 16.13 -6.31 12.33
C LEU A 147 16.73 -6.15 10.94
N GLY A 148 17.48 -7.14 10.45
CA GLY A 148 17.94 -7.21 9.06
C GLY A 148 16.89 -7.77 8.10
N LYS A 149 15.73 -8.23 8.60
CA LYS A 149 14.64 -8.64 7.71
C LYS A 149 14.17 -7.45 6.85
N ARG A 150 13.77 -7.76 5.62
CA ARG A 150 13.33 -6.79 4.61
C ARG A 150 11.85 -6.97 4.34
N THR A 151 11.11 -5.89 4.54
CA THR A 151 9.72 -5.78 4.15
C THR A 151 9.64 -5.25 2.73
N ASP A 152 8.68 -5.71 1.93
CA ASP A 152 8.57 -5.23 0.55
C ASP A 152 8.20 -3.75 0.51
N ILE A 153 7.17 -3.34 1.24
CA ILE A 153 6.77 -1.93 1.36
C ILE A 153 6.28 -1.63 2.79
N LEU A 154 6.77 -0.54 3.36
CA LEU A 154 6.23 0.06 4.58
C LEU A 154 5.73 1.46 4.29
N LEU A 155 4.51 1.77 4.74
CA LEU A 155 3.99 3.13 4.75
C LEU A 155 3.69 3.56 6.19
N PHE A 156 3.86 4.83 6.45
CA PHE A 156 3.65 5.45 7.75
C PHE A 156 2.63 6.59 7.58
N PRO A 157 1.32 6.28 7.63
CA PRO A 157 0.30 7.30 7.83
C PRO A 157 0.58 8.09 9.12
N GLN A 158 0.02 9.29 9.23
CA GLN A 158 -0.04 9.98 10.52
C GLN A 158 -0.85 9.12 11.53
N GLU A 159 -0.73 9.38 12.83
CA GLU A 159 -1.55 8.75 13.90
C GLU A 159 -1.16 7.32 14.35
N HIS A 160 0.11 7.04 14.67
CA HIS A 160 0.53 5.76 15.28
C HIS A 160 0.18 4.51 14.46
N LYS A 161 0.15 4.66 13.13
CA LYS A 161 -0.25 3.63 12.17
C LYS A 161 0.94 3.22 11.30
N CYS A 162 1.00 1.94 10.95
CA CYS A 162 1.91 1.44 9.93
C CYS A 162 1.16 0.52 8.97
N ILE A 163 1.40 0.72 7.67
CA ILE A 163 0.89 -0.15 6.63
C ILE A 163 2.04 -1.03 6.15
N ILE A 164 1.82 -2.34 6.15
CA ILE A 164 2.77 -3.35 5.70
C ILE A 164 2.18 -3.97 4.44
N ILE A 165 2.87 -3.85 3.31
CA ILE A 165 2.46 -4.52 2.07
C ILE A 165 3.57 -5.52 1.73
N GLU A 166 3.21 -6.79 1.73
CA GLU A 166 4.08 -7.91 1.40
C GLU A 166 3.61 -8.49 0.06
N LEU A 167 4.50 -8.52 -0.92
CA LEU A 167 4.23 -8.94 -2.28
C LEU A 167 4.85 -10.32 -2.49
N LYS A 168 4.11 -11.20 -3.14
CA LYS A 168 4.61 -12.51 -3.52
C LYS A 168 4.51 -12.69 -5.01
N SER A 169 5.44 -13.47 -5.59
CA SER A 169 5.33 -13.87 -7.00
C SER A 169 3.98 -14.53 -7.26
N THR A 170 3.50 -14.47 -8.51
CA THR A 170 2.20 -15.05 -8.91
C THR A 170 2.08 -16.56 -8.67
N GLU A 171 3.20 -17.28 -8.49
CA GLU A 171 3.25 -18.74 -8.31
C GLU A 171 3.67 -19.13 -6.86
N ALA A 172 3.77 -18.15 -5.96
CA ALA A 172 4.17 -18.42 -4.58
C ALA A 172 2.96 -18.72 -3.69
N ASP A 173 3.10 -19.79 -2.92
CA ASP A 173 2.18 -20.15 -1.85
C ASP A 173 2.21 -19.11 -0.71
N VAL A 174 1.19 -18.25 -0.67
CA VAL A 174 1.07 -17.15 0.31
C VAL A 174 0.93 -17.65 1.75
N THR A 175 0.44 -18.87 1.97
CA THR A 175 0.18 -19.41 3.32
C THR A 175 1.45 -19.50 4.17
N LYS A 176 2.61 -19.61 3.52
CA LYS A 176 3.94 -19.66 4.15
C LYS A 176 4.42 -18.32 4.70
N TYR A 177 3.76 -17.22 4.34
CA TYR A 177 4.21 -15.87 4.65
C TYR A 177 3.28 -15.11 5.60
N LEU A 178 2.19 -15.73 6.07
CA LEU A 178 1.26 -15.12 7.03
C LEU A 178 1.99 -14.71 8.33
N ASP A 179 2.77 -15.63 8.89
CA ASP A 179 3.52 -15.41 10.12
C ASP A 179 4.62 -14.34 9.94
N GLN A 180 5.19 -14.24 8.72
CA GLN A 180 6.22 -13.25 8.41
C GLN A 180 5.69 -11.82 8.54
N VAL A 181 4.46 -11.56 8.08
CA VAL A 181 3.82 -10.24 8.17
C VAL A 181 3.51 -9.88 9.63
N ILE A 182 3.02 -10.84 10.41
CA ILE A 182 2.76 -10.67 11.85
C ILE A 182 4.08 -10.39 12.60
N ASP A 183 5.15 -11.11 12.26
CA ASP A 183 6.49 -10.91 12.81
C ASP A 183 7.00 -9.47 12.56
N TYR A 184 6.79 -8.93 11.36
CA TYR A 184 7.16 -7.55 11.04
C TYR A 184 6.44 -6.56 11.93
N ALA A 185 5.12 -6.68 12.05
CA ALA A 185 4.33 -5.84 12.94
C ALA A 185 4.82 -5.93 14.40
N GLY A 186 5.14 -7.14 14.88
CA GLY A 186 5.67 -7.36 16.24
C GLY A 186 7.02 -6.67 16.47
N LEU A 187 7.95 -6.77 15.52
CA LEU A 187 9.25 -6.08 15.60
C LEU A 187 9.06 -4.56 15.63
N ILE A 188 8.21 -4.03 14.75
CA ILE A 188 7.91 -2.60 14.70
C ILE A 188 7.26 -2.11 16.00
N ARG A 189 6.27 -2.85 16.51
CA ARG A 189 5.60 -2.52 17.77
C ARG A 189 6.58 -2.51 18.95
N GLN A 190 7.47 -3.50 19.02
CA GLN A 190 8.41 -3.63 20.14
C GLN A 190 9.53 -2.58 20.09
N TYR A 191 10.06 -2.25 18.91
CA TYR A 191 11.34 -1.55 18.80
C TYR A 191 11.30 -0.17 18.10
N SER A 192 10.16 0.31 17.60
CA SER A 192 10.02 1.71 17.14
C SER A 192 10.33 2.70 18.27
N LYS A 193 10.88 3.89 17.96
CA LYS A 193 11.03 4.98 18.96
C LYS A 193 9.66 5.45 19.46
N ASP A 194 9.57 5.91 20.71
CA ASP A 194 8.30 6.34 21.32
C ASP A 194 7.62 7.48 20.53
N LYS A 195 8.39 8.42 19.99
CA LYS A 195 7.87 9.49 19.13
C LYS A 195 7.23 8.99 17.83
N PHE A 196 7.56 7.77 17.41
CA PHE A 196 7.02 7.10 16.22
C PHE A 196 6.15 5.92 16.61
N GLU A 197 5.70 5.83 17.88
CA GLU A 197 5.05 4.65 18.40
C GLU A 197 3.94 4.18 17.44
N ILE A 198 3.99 2.90 17.07
CA ILE A 198 2.96 2.28 16.23
C ILE A 198 2.16 1.32 17.10
N THR A 199 0.86 1.54 17.19
CA THR A 199 -0.08 0.67 17.92
C THR A 199 -1.05 -0.03 16.98
N ASN A 200 -1.28 0.54 15.79
CA ASN A 200 -2.24 0.04 14.81
C ASN A 200 -1.52 -0.32 13.50
N PHE A 201 -1.83 -1.48 12.96
CA PHE A 201 -1.24 -1.98 11.72
C PHE A 201 -2.32 -2.30 10.69
N TYR A 202 -2.00 -2.05 9.42
CA TYR A 202 -2.79 -2.52 8.28
C TYR A 202 -1.87 -3.34 7.38
N ALA A 203 -2.15 -4.62 7.26
CA ALA A 203 -1.31 -5.55 6.52
C ALA A 203 -2.01 -6.01 5.26
N TYR A 204 -1.26 -6.07 4.16
CA TYR A 204 -1.69 -6.62 2.88
C TYR A 204 -0.67 -7.66 2.44
N LEU A 205 -1.07 -8.92 2.36
CA LEU A 205 -0.28 -9.97 1.71
C LEU A 205 -0.89 -10.28 0.35
N ILE A 206 -0.15 -10.01 -0.71
CA ILE A 206 -0.68 -10.05 -2.08
C ILE A 206 0.04 -11.13 -2.90
N GLY A 207 -0.75 -12.04 -3.45
CA GLY A 207 -0.30 -13.13 -4.32
C GLY A 207 -1.21 -13.30 -5.52
N GLU A 208 -1.19 -14.46 -6.18
CA GLU A 208 -2.15 -14.77 -7.26
C GLU A 208 -2.65 -16.21 -7.14
N ASP A 209 -1.73 -17.18 -7.20
CA ASP A 209 -2.05 -18.60 -7.20
C ASP A 209 -2.16 -19.15 -5.78
N PHE A 210 -3.29 -18.86 -5.14
CA PHE A 210 -3.64 -19.44 -3.84
C PHE A 210 -5.14 -19.63 -3.68
N ASP A 211 -5.47 -20.56 -2.82
CA ASP A 211 -6.82 -20.92 -2.43
C ASP A 211 -7.16 -20.36 -1.05
N PHE A 212 -8.40 -19.89 -0.89
CA PHE A 212 -8.84 -19.25 0.35
C PHE A 212 -8.97 -20.25 1.50
N ASP A 213 -9.48 -21.47 1.23
CA ASP A 213 -9.57 -22.51 2.25
C ASP A 213 -8.17 -22.89 2.74
N ALA A 214 -7.15 -22.92 1.88
CA ALA A 214 -5.77 -23.17 2.30
C ALA A 214 -5.25 -22.10 3.30
N VAL A 215 -5.59 -20.82 3.09
CA VAL A 215 -5.23 -19.73 4.01
C VAL A 215 -6.01 -19.84 5.33
N ILE A 216 -7.31 -20.10 5.27
CA ILE A 216 -8.16 -20.28 6.46
C ILE A 216 -7.72 -21.50 7.27
N ASN A 217 -7.40 -22.62 6.63
CA ASN A 217 -6.89 -23.81 7.30
C ASN A 217 -5.54 -23.55 7.98
N ARG A 218 -4.70 -22.67 7.42
CA ARG A 218 -3.44 -22.26 8.03
C ARG A 218 -3.66 -21.31 9.22
N ASN A 219 -4.64 -20.41 9.12
CA ASN A 219 -5.05 -19.52 10.21
C ASN A 219 -6.57 -19.32 10.20
N PRO A 220 -7.33 -20.03 11.06
CA PRO A 220 -8.79 -19.97 11.07
C PRO A 220 -9.39 -18.64 11.52
N SER A 221 -8.57 -17.66 11.87
CA SER A 221 -9.03 -16.30 12.19
C SER A 221 -9.34 -15.47 10.94
N PHE A 222 -8.90 -15.91 9.76
CA PHE A 222 -9.27 -15.27 8.50
C PHE A 222 -10.76 -15.48 8.19
N ILE A 223 -11.38 -14.40 7.75
CA ILE A 223 -12.77 -14.31 7.34
C ILE A 223 -12.77 -14.04 5.83
N GLU A 224 -13.51 -14.83 5.07
CA GLU A 224 -13.76 -14.54 3.66
C GLU A 224 -14.74 -13.39 3.51
N SER A 225 -14.44 -12.46 2.60
CA SER A 225 -15.32 -11.34 2.35
C SER A 225 -16.51 -11.75 1.47
N ASP A 226 -17.74 -11.53 1.95
CA ASP A 226 -18.99 -11.94 1.29
C ASP A 226 -19.15 -11.47 -0.18
N TYR A 227 -18.57 -10.33 -0.54
CA TYR A 227 -18.82 -9.65 -1.82
C TYR A 227 -17.57 -9.37 -2.64
N LEU A 228 -16.39 -9.68 -2.12
CA LEU A 228 -15.12 -9.24 -2.69
C LEU A 228 -14.10 -10.36 -2.53
N ASP A 229 -13.30 -10.59 -3.57
CA ASP A 229 -12.31 -11.67 -3.63
C ASP A 229 -11.07 -11.35 -2.77
N TYR A 230 -11.20 -11.47 -1.44
CA TYR A 230 -10.11 -11.41 -0.46
C TYR A 230 -10.50 -12.03 0.88
N LEU A 231 -9.50 -12.36 1.69
CA LEU A 231 -9.63 -12.76 3.09
C LEU A 231 -9.14 -11.65 4.00
N TYR A 232 -9.68 -11.57 5.22
CA TYR A 232 -9.20 -10.61 6.20
C TYR A 232 -9.29 -11.08 7.66
N ILE A 233 -8.45 -10.51 8.52
CA ILE A 233 -8.59 -10.57 9.99
C ILE A 233 -8.87 -9.14 10.47
N PRO A 234 -9.99 -8.88 11.16
CA PRO A 234 -10.35 -7.54 11.59
C PRO A 234 -9.46 -6.99 12.73
N ASP A 235 -9.02 -7.86 13.64
CA ASP A 235 -8.29 -7.46 14.85
C ASP A 235 -7.29 -8.55 15.32
N GLN A 236 -6.20 -8.71 14.57
CA GLN A 236 -5.06 -9.55 14.95
C GLN A 236 -4.24 -8.83 16.03
N LYS A 237 -4.07 -9.45 17.20
CA LYS A 237 -3.23 -8.88 18.27
C LYS A 237 -1.74 -9.00 17.93
N ILE A 238 -1.01 -7.90 18.10
CA ILE A 238 0.43 -7.78 17.84
C ILE A 238 1.18 -7.63 19.15
N ASN A 239 2.20 -8.46 19.35
CA ASN A 239 2.98 -8.47 20.59
C ASN A 239 3.85 -7.21 20.72
N GLY A 240 3.71 -6.47 21.83
CA GLY A 240 4.58 -5.33 22.17
C GLY A 240 5.84 -5.70 22.95
N GLY A 241 6.06 -6.98 23.26
CA GLY A 241 7.15 -7.40 24.10
C GLY A 241 6.88 -7.10 25.57
N LYS A 242 7.92 -6.81 26.36
CA LYS A 242 7.80 -6.63 27.82
C LYS A 242 7.43 -5.21 28.25
N HIS A 243 7.69 -4.22 27.38
CA HIS A 243 7.67 -2.80 27.75
C HIS A 243 6.50 -2.04 27.16
N ARG A 244 5.69 -2.69 26.32
CA ARG A 244 4.63 -2.06 25.54
C ARG A 244 3.40 -2.94 25.52
N GLU A 245 2.24 -2.30 25.54
CA GLU A 245 0.96 -2.98 25.35
C GLU A 245 0.86 -3.61 23.96
N LYS A 246 -0.06 -4.56 23.81
CA LYS A 246 -0.32 -5.19 22.51
C LYS A 246 -0.85 -4.16 21.52
N GLY A 247 -0.37 -4.24 20.28
CA GLY A 247 -0.98 -3.54 19.16
C GLY A 247 -2.12 -4.34 18.53
N THR A 248 -2.75 -3.76 17.54
CA THR A 248 -3.81 -4.37 16.73
C THR A 248 -3.45 -4.30 15.26
N MET A 249 -3.87 -5.28 14.49
CA MET A 249 -3.63 -5.35 13.06
C MET A 249 -4.90 -5.78 12.32
N TYR A 250 -5.30 -4.97 11.35
CA TYR A 250 -6.19 -5.40 10.29
C TYR A 250 -5.32 -6.06 9.21
N PHE A 251 -5.63 -7.29 8.79
CA PHE A 251 -4.78 -8.05 7.87
C PHE A 251 -5.59 -8.62 6.71
N GLU A 252 -5.32 -8.18 5.49
CA GLU A 252 -5.88 -8.75 4.25
C GLU A 252 -4.91 -9.69 3.52
N VAL A 253 -5.47 -10.73 2.91
CA VAL A 253 -4.82 -11.57 1.90
C VAL A 253 -5.65 -11.51 0.63
N LEU A 254 -5.07 -11.05 -0.47
CA LEU A 254 -5.80 -10.79 -1.73
C LEU A 254 -4.98 -11.16 -2.97
N LYS A 255 -5.68 -11.35 -4.10
CA LYS A 255 -5.03 -11.65 -5.39
C LYS A 255 -4.71 -10.36 -6.15
N TYR A 256 -3.67 -10.38 -6.99
CA TYR A 256 -3.36 -9.27 -7.87
C TYR A 256 -4.45 -9.03 -8.91
N SER A 257 -5.09 -10.10 -9.40
CA SER A 257 -6.23 -10.00 -10.31
C SER A 257 -7.40 -9.23 -9.70
N SER A 258 -7.79 -9.51 -8.45
CA SER A 258 -8.83 -8.77 -7.73
C SER A 258 -8.40 -7.32 -7.48
N LEU A 259 -7.13 -7.09 -7.16
CA LEU A 259 -6.57 -5.74 -7.00
C LEU A 259 -6.67 -4.93 -8.30
N LEU A 260 -6.29 -5.53 -9.43
CA LEU A 260 -6.39 -4.93 -10.76
C LEU A 260 -7.84 -4.55 -11.10
N GLU A 261 -8.79 -5.45 -10.89
CA GLU A 261 -10.21 -5.21 -11.16
C GLU A 261 -10.74 -4.02 -10.35
N ARG A 262 -10.48 -4.00 -9.04
CA ARG A 262 -10.89 -2.89 -8.16
C ARG A 262 -10.25 -1.57 -8.61
N ALA A 263 -8.98 -1.58 -9.00
CA ALA A 263 -8.28 -0.39 -9.47
C ALA A 263 -8.80 0.09 -10.84
N GLU A 264 -9.12 -0.82 -11.77
CA GLU A 264 -9.77 -0.51 -13.05
C GLU A 264 -11.13 0.17 -12.81
N LEU A 265 -11.95 -0.36 -11.89
CA LEU A 265 -13.24 0.23 -11.51
C LEU A 265 -13.08 1.65 -10.95
N ARG A 266 -12.17 1.87 -9.99
CA ARG A 266 -11.90 3.21 -9.44
C ARG A 266 -11.40 4.17 -10.52
N ASN A 267 -10.51 3.69 -11.40
CA ASN A 267 -9.93 4.51 -12.45
C ASN A 267 -10.92 4.86 -13.57
N SER A 268 -11.94 4.01 -13.80
CA SER A 268 -12.98 4.24 -14.79
C SER A 268 -13.77 5.53 -14.55
N ALA A 269 -13.96 5.92 -13.28
CA ALA A 269 -14.65 7.15 -12.90
C ALA A 269 -13.91 8.41 -13.38
N PHE A 270 -12.57 8.36 -13.46
CA PHE A 270 -11.74 9.48 -13.93
C PHE A 270 -11.53 9.49 -15.44
N ILE A 271 -11.47 8.30 -16.06
CA ILE A 271 -11.20 8.13 -17.49
C ILE A 271 -12.46 8.35 -18.33
N SER A 272 -13.60 7.78 -17.92
CA SER A 272 -14.82 7.77 -18.74
C SER A 272 -15.30 9.18 -19.13
N PRO A 273 -15.21 10.22 -18.27
CA PRO A 273 -15.59 11.58 -18.64
C PRO A 273 -14.70 12.24 -19.71
N LEU A 274 -13.47 11.75 -19.95
CA LEU A 274 -12.56 12.32 -20.95
C LEU A 274 -12.84 11.82 -22.38
N PHE A 275 -13.53 10.70 -22.52
CA PHE A 275 -13.81 10.04 -23.81
C PHE A 275 -15.32 10.01 -24.14
N LYS A 276 -16.13 10.80 -23.41
CA LYS A 276 -17.52 11.12 -23.77
C LYS A 276 -17.56 12.46 -24.50
#